data_AF-A0AAV5A408-F1
#
_entry.id   AF-A0AAV5A408-F1
#
_cell.length_a   1.000
_cell.length_b   1.000
_cell.length_c   1.000
_cell.angle_alpha   90.00
_cell.angle_beta   90.00
_cell.angle_gamma   90.00
#
_symmetry.space_group_name_H-M   'P 1'
#
loop_
_entity.id
_entity.type
_entity.pdbx_description
1 polymer ?
#
loop_
_entity_poly.entity_id
_entity_poly.type
_entity_poly.pdbx_seq_one_letter_code
_entity_poly.pdbx_strand_id
1 'polypeptide(L)'
;MTNGGGTSEEERCQKLSSQLGIKREQSLSPSKLDTFQLIQAHTPLCELPRRLEKSEEEKRPHYRDPVLVLGGIKDNVRKIAEGQKVDFSKIQFGSIMVFHDPRNWSLDIQVMLDILQSKTRSPGGPRGKPIKPVELIFCNPDLLWRGSFQTPRLGQGAFIAGFQAIYHSLTGEYYPCIQYGKPLSSTFEYAEAHLMRHLNVRFPHITSLPKMYMIGDISGANAANWSSVLVHTGVYDPETGPPAHSPTHQAANVEEAVKLVLEQEGYLT
;
A
#
# COMPACT_ATOMS: atom_id res chain seq x y z
N MET A 1 9.69 1.47 0.00
CA MET A 1 8.23 1.33 0.11
C MET A 1 7.57 2.69 -0.13
N THR A 2 6.68 2.79 -1.12
CA THR A 2 6.06 4.08 -1.47
C THR A 2 4.58 4.11 -1.11
N ASN A 3 4.07 5.30 -0.78
CA ASN A 3 2.65 5.56 -0.55
C ASN A 3 1.80 5.45 -1.83
N GLY A 4 2.44 5.20 -2.99
CA GLY A 4 1.77 5.10 -4.28
C GLY A 4 1.17 3.71 -4.51
N GLY A 5 -0.08 3.70 -4.98
CA GLY A 5 -0.79 2.52 -5.49
C GLY A 5 -1.51 2.83 -6.80
N GLY A 6 -2.26 1.87 -7.35
CA GLY A 6 -3.12 2.11 -8.52
C GLY A 6 -2.42 2.18 -9.88
N THR A 7 -1.14 1.81 -9.95
CA THR A 7 -0.39 1.47 -11.18
C THR A 7 0.39 0.19 -10.91
N SER A 8 0.68 -0.60 -11.95
CA SER A 8 1.52 -1.79 -11.79
C SER A 8 2.97 -1.42 -11.45
N GLU A 9 3.70 -2.35 -10.85
CA GLU A 9 5.13 -2.21 -10.56
C GLU A 9 5.94 -1.96 -11.83
N GLU A 10 5.61 -2.64 -12.94
CA GLU A 10 6.22 -2.46 -14.26
C GLU A 10 6.06 -1.01 -14.76
N GLU A 11 4.83 -0.49 -14.75
CA GLU A 11 4.54 0.89 -15.15
C GLU A 11 5.26 1.89 -14.26
N ARG A 12 5.31 1.61 -12.95
CA ARG A 12 5.98 2.48 -11.98
C ARG A 12 7.49 2.48 -12.18
N CYS A 13 8.11 1.33 -12.44
CA CYS A 13 9.54 1.22 -12.76
C CYS A 13 9.88 1.98 -14.05
N GLN A 14 9.03 1.89 -15.08
CA GLN A 14 9.22 2.63 -16.33
C GLN A 14 9.14 4.15 -16.12
N LYS A 15 8.15 4.61 -15.34
CA LYS A 15 8.00 6.02 -14.99
C LYS A 15 9.21 6.54 -14.20
N LEU A 16 9.65 5.82 -13.17
CA LEU A 16 10.81 6.19 -12.36
C LEU A 16 12.09 6.19 -13.18
N SER A 17 12.31 5.16 -14.01
CA SER A 17 13.48 5.11 -14.92
C SER A 17 13.53 6.34 -15.82
N SER A 18 12.38 6.75 -16.37
CA SER A 18 12.28 7.93 -17.22
C SER A 18 12.58 9.23 -16.45
N GLN A 19 12.06 9.36 -15.23
CA GLN A 19 12.30 10.53 -14.36
C GLN A 19 13.76 10.63 -13.91
N LEU A 20 14.43 9.49 -13.72
CA LEU A 20 15.83 9.41 -13.31
C LEU A 20 16.81 9.42 -14.49
N GLY A 21 16.33 9.54 -15.73
CA GLY A 21 17.19 9.59 -16.93
C GLY A 21 17.88 8.26 -17.26
N ILE A 22 17.36 7.13 -16.78
CA ILE A 22 17.90 5.79 -17.04
C ILE A 22 17.50 5.36 -18.47
N LYS A 23 18.47 5.32 -19.39
CA LYS A 23 18.23 4.99 -20.81
C LYS A 23 18.08 3.47 -21.05
N ARG A 24 17.17 3.09 -21.95
CA ARG A 24 16.72 1.71 -22.22
C ARG A 24 17.74 0.79 -22.91
N GLU A 25 18.83 1.33 -23.45
CA GLU A 25 19.62 0.65 -24.49
C GLU A 25 20.76 -0.25 -24.01
N GLN A 26 21.03 -0.34 -22.71
CA GLN A 26 22.01 -1.30 -22.21
C GLN A 26 21.31 -2.52 -21.63
N SER A 27 20.88 -3.43 -22.51
CA SER A 27 20.18 -4.69 -22.19
C SER A 27 20.99 -5.68 -21.33
N LEU A 28 22.18 -5.32 -20.86
CA LEU A 28 23.04 -6.09 -19.95
C LEU A 28 23.63 -5.21 -18.81
N SER A 29 23.19 -3.95 -18.67
CA SER A 29 23.71 -3.04 -17.64
C SER A 29 22.82 -3.06 -16.39
N PRO A 30 23.39 -3.04 -15.17
CA PRO A 30 22.67 -3.00 -13.90
C PRO A 30 21.85 -1.72 -13.64
N SER A 31 21.53 -0.95 -14.68
CA SER A 31 20.94 0.39 -14.60
C SER A 31 19.42 0.43 -14.75
N LYS A 32 18.73 -0.60 -15.27
CA LYS A 32 17.26 -0.60 -15.35
C LYS A 32 16.64 -0.90 -13.98
N LEU A 33 15.76 -0.01 -13.49
CA LEU A 33 14.94 -0.29 -12.31
C LEU A 33 14.07 -1.52 -12.57
N ASP A 34 14.27 -2.54 -11.76
CA ASP A 34 13.53 -3.80 -11.78
C ASP A 34 12.32 -3.72 -10.81
N THR A 35 11.26 -4.48 -11.11
CA THR A 35 10.10 -4.60 -10.21
C THR A 35 10.48 -5.17 -8.85
N PHE A 36 11.57 -5.93 -8.75
CA PHE A 36 12.13 -6.39 -7.47
C PHE A 36 12.73 -5.27 -6.59
N GLN A 37 13.00 -4.10 -7.17
CA GLN A 37 13.52 -2.93 -6.44
C GLN A 37 12.38 -2.01 -5.96
N LEU A 38 11.12 -2.38 -6.19
CA LEU A 38 9.97 -1.56 -5.92
C LEU A 38 8.93 -2.31 -5.08
N ILE A 39 8.48 -1.65 -4.02
CA ILE A 39 7.34 -2.09 -3.21
C ILE A 39 6.36 -0.93 -3.11
N GLN A 40 5.16 -1.15 -3.66
CA GLN A 40 4.02 -0.26 -3.60
C GLN A 40 3.08 -0.67 -2.45
N ALA A 41 2.17 0.22 -2.07
CA ALA A 41 1.27 -0.03 -0.93
C ALA A 41 0.43 -1.32 -1.07
N HIS A 42 0.10 -1.70 -2.30
CA HIS A 42 -0.67 -2.90 -2.60
C HIS A 42 0.17 -4.15 -2.87
N THR A 43 1.49 -4.02 -3.06
CA THR A 43 2.38 -5.14 -3.38
C THR A 43 2.35 -6.25 -2.31
N PRO A 44 2.26 -5.97 -0.99
CA PRO A 44 2.12 -7.01 0.03
C PRO A 44 0.88 -7.89 -0.11
N LEU A 45 -0.19 -7.39 -0.77
CA LEU A 45 -1.41 -8.18 -0.99
C LEU A 45 -1.18 -9.38 -1.92
N CYS A 46 -0.11 -9.37 -2.73
CA CYS A 46 0.26 -10.54 -3.54
C CYS A 46 0.59 -11.78 -2.69
N GLU A 47 0.89 -11.61 -1.39
CA GLU A 47 1.09 -12.72 -0.46
C GLU A 47 -0.19 -13.20 0.22
N LEU A 48 -1.32 -12.47 0.13
CA LEU A 48 -2.60 -12.89 0.71
C LEU A 48 -3.02 -14.30 0.29
N PRO A 49 -2.95 -14.68 -1.00
CA PRO A 49 -3.29 -16.04 -1.41
C PRO A 49 -2.42 -17.11 -0.72
N ARG A 50 -1.15 -16.82 -0.44
CA ARG A 50 -0.19 -17.77 0.17
C ARG A 50 -0.26 -17.84 1.69
N ARG A 51 -0.57 -16.73 2.38
CA ARG A 51 -0.69 -16.71 3.85
C ARG A 51 -1.91 -17.49 4.34
N LEU A 52 -2.95 -17.54 3.52
CA LEU A 52 -4.19 -18.28 3.78
C LEU A 52 -4.10 -19.78 3.41
N GLU A 53 -3.03 -20.22 2.74
CA GLU A 53 -2.77 -21.65 2.45
C GLU A 53 -2.27 -22.44 3.68
N LYS A 54 -1.91 -21.76 4.79
CA LYS A 54 -1.33 -22.39 5.98
C LYS A 54 -2.35 -22.97 6.97
N SER A 55 -3.67 -22.80 6.78
CA SER A 55 -4.66 -23.58 7.53
C SER A 55 -4.89 -24.92 6.83
N GLU A 56 -4.35 -26.01 7.39
CA GLU A 56 -4.36 -27.34 6.79
C GLU A 56 -5.75 -27.92 6.48
N GLU A 57 -6.84 -27.31 6.96
CA GLU A 57 -8.21 -27.78 6.73
C GLU A 57 -8.90 -27.20 5.48
N GLU A 58 -8.34 -26.17 4.82
CA GLU A 58 -8.95 -25.57 3.62
C GLU A 58 -7.96 -25.48 2.46
N LYS A 59 -7.63 -26.63 1.86
CA LYS A 59 -6.94 -26.73 0.56
C LYS A 59 -7.81 -26.25 -0.62
N ARG A 60 -8.42 -25.06 -0.54
CA ARG A 60 -9.13 -24.40 -1.64
C ARG A 60 -8.94 -22.87 -1.56
N PRO A 61 -8.59 -22.19 -2.67
CA PRO A 61 -8.38 -20.75 -2.66
C PRO A 61 -9.66 -20.03 -2.21
N HIS A 62 -9.56 -19.27 -1.13
CA HIS A 62 -10.67 -18.55 -0.49
C HIS A 62 -11.25 -17.42 -1.33
N TYR A 63 -10.54 -16.95 -2.36
CA TYR A 63 -11.06 -15.97 -3.33
C TYR A 63 -11.86 -16.64 -4.46
N ARG A 64 -12.81 -17.54 -4.14
CA ARG A 64 -13.87 -17.89 -5.11
C ARG A 64 -14.89 -16.77 -5.25
N ASP A 65 -15.08 -16.02 -4.18
CA ASP A 65 -16.04 -14.94 -4.16
C ASP A 65 -15.42 -13.69 -4.82
N PRO A 66 -16.16 -13.02 -5.72
CA PRO A 66 -15.79 -11.74 -6.31
C PRO A 66 -15.22 -10.73 -5.31
N VAL A 67 -14.16 -10.04 -5.72
CA VAL A 67 -13.51 -8.98 -4.94
C VAL A 67 -13.87 -7.63 -5.56
N LEU A 68 -14.41 -6.71 -4.77
CA LEU A 68 -14.58 -5.33 -5.21
C LEU A 68 -13.27 -4.58 -4.95
N VAL A 69 -12.64 -4.08 -6.02
CA VAL A 69 -11.47 -3.20 -5.90
C VAL A 69 -11.90 -1.75 -6.05
N LEU A 70 -11.60 -0.94 -5.04
CA LEU A 70 -11.88 0.50 -5.02
C LEU A 70 -10.61 1.34 -5.15
N GLY A 71 -10.77 2.50 -5.77
CA GLY A 71 -9.69 3.42 -6.11
C GLY A 71 -9.21 3.28 -7.56
N GLY A 72 -8.30 4.17 -7.96
CA GLY A 72 -7.74 4.18 -9.32
C GLY A 72 -7.49 5.58 -9.88
N ILE A 73 -6.78 5.64 -11.01
CA ILE A 73 -6.49 6.90 -11.69
C ILE A 73 -7.72 7.33 -12.51
N LYS A 74 -8.38 8.40 -12.07
CA LYS A 74 -9.55 9.00 -12.75
C LYS A 74 -10.66 7.95 -12.95
N ASP A 75 -11.33 7.96 -14.10
CA ASP A 75 -12.43 7.04 -14.43
C ASP A 75 -11.97 5.76 -15.13
N ASN A 76 -10.67 5.45 -15.15
CA ASN A 76 -10.17 4.31 -15.94
C ASN A 76 -10.80 2.98 -15.49
N VAL A 77 -10.90 2.75 -14.18
CA VAL A 77 -11.51 1.53 -13.62
C VAL A 77 -13.01 1.49 -13.94
N ARG A 78 -13.70 2.62 -13.85
CA ARG A 78 -15.12 2.76 -14.21
C ARG A 78 -15.36 2.41 -15.69
N LYS A 79 -14.56 2.95 -16.61
CA LYS A 79 -14.70 2.68 -18.05
C LYS A 79 -14.48 1.21 -18.40
N ILE A 80 -13.54 0.56 -17.72
CA ILE A 80 -13.33 -0.90 -17.86
C ILE A 80 -14.56 -1.67 -17.39
N ALA A 81 -15.14 -1.28 -16.25
CA ALA A 81 -16.33 -1.92 -15.70
C ALA A 81 -17.57 -1.72 -16.60
N GLU A 82 -17.80 -0.51 -17.12
CA GLU A 82 -18.90 -0.21 -18.05
C GLU A 82 -18.79 -0.98 -19.39
N GLY A 83 -17.58 -1.32 -19.80
CA GLY A 83 -17.33 -2.19 -20.96
C GLY A 83 -17.66 -3.67 -20.73
N GLN A 84 -17.86 -4.08 -19.47
CA GLN A 84 -18.22 -5.45 -19.14
C GLN A 84 -19.75 -5.61 -19.09
N LYS A 85 -20.28 -6.60 -19.82
CA LYS A 85 -21.72 -6.97 -19.77
C LYS A 85 -22.04 -7.79 -18.51
N VAL A 86 -21.68 -7.27 -17.34
CA VAL A 86 -21.88 -7.94 -16.06
C VAL A 86 -22.91 -7.18 -15.24
N ASP A 87 -23.90 -7.90 -14.73
CA ASP A 87 -24.90 -7.34 -13.82
C ASP A 87 -24.36 -7.35 -12.37
N PHE A 88 -23.74 -6.24 -11.98
CA PHE A 88 -23.10 -6.09 -10.67
C PHE A 88 -24.07 -6.21 -9.49
N SER A 89 -25.39 -5.99 -9.68
CA SER A 89 -26.36 -6.10 -8.57
C SER A 89 -26.56 -7.54 -8.10
N LYS A 90 -26.15 -8.53 -8.92
CA LYS A 90 -26.27 -9.96 -8.64
C LYS A 90 -24.97 -10.61 -8.19
N ILE A 91 -23.85 -9.88 -8.24
CA ILE A 91 -22.56 -10.38 -7.80
C ILE A 91 -22.52 -10.40 -6.26
N GLN A 92 -22.15 -11.55 -5.70
CA GLN A 92 -21.91 -11.69 -4.26
C GLN A 92 -20.44 -11.46 -3.96
N PHE A 93 -20.12 -10.38 -3.27
CA PHE A 93 -18.74 -10.03 -2.97
C PHE A 93 -18.26 -10.72 -1.69
N GLY A 94 -17.07 -11.32 -1.75
CA GLY A 94 -16.39 -11.91 -0.59
C GLY A 94 -15.55 -10.90 0.16
N SER A 95 -14.98 -9.95 -0.56
CA SER A 95 -14.15 -8.91 0.01
C SER A 95 -14.25 -7.60 -0.76
N ILE A 96 -13.91 -6.52 -0.07
CA ILE A 96 -13.69 -5.18 -0.60
C ILE A 96 -12.24 -4.82 -0.30
N MET A 97 -11.47 -4.46 -1.33
CA MET A 97 -10.09 -4.04 -1.19
C MET A 97 -9.92 -2.62 -1.72
N VAL A 98 -9.42 -1.72 -0.87
CA VAL A 98 -9.19 -0.32 -1.23
C VAL A 98 -7.69 -0.12 -1.51
N PHE A 99 -7.31 -0.19 -2.79
CA PHE A 99 -5.91 -0.22 -3.24
C PHE A 99 -5.24 1.16 -3.28
N HIS A 100 -6.03 2.21 -3.39
CA HIS A 100 -5.57 3.59 -3.49
C HIS A 100 -6.59 4.51 -2.81
N ASP A 101 -6.21 5.75 -2.51
CA ASP A 101 -7.12 6.82 -2.10
C ASP A 101 -8.28 6.94 -3.11
N PRO A 102 -9.53 6.67 -2.70
CA PRO A 102 -10.68 6.84 -3.57
C PRO A 102 -10.92 8.33 -3.84
N ARG A 103 -11.48 8.66 -5.02
CA ARG A 103 -11.68 10.06 -5.43
C ARG A 103 -13.11 10.55 -5.25
N ASN A 104 -14.09 9.65 -5.26
CA ASN A 104 -15.49 9.97 -5.09
C ASN A 104 -16.00 9.28 -3.82
N TRP A 105 -15.60 9.82 -2.67
CA TRP A 105 -15.84 9.18 -1.38
C TRP A 105 -17.31 8.86 -1.14
N SER A 106 -18.23 9.74 -1.55
CA SER A 106 -19.67 9.46 -1.41
C SER A 106 -20.10 8.22 -2.20
N LEU A 107 -19.66 8.09 -3.45
CA LEU A 107 -19.99 6.93 -4.28
C LEU A 107 -19.32 5.66 -3.75
N ASP A 108 -18.02 5.74 -3.48
CA ASP A 108 -17.23 4.60 -3.04
C ASP A 108 -17.77 4.07 -1.69
N ILE A 109 -18.06 4.95 -0.74
CA ILE A 109 -18.67 4.60 0.56
C ILE A 109 -20.07 4.04 0.36
N GLN A 110 -20.91 4.64 -0.50
CA GLN A 110 -22.26 4.13 -0.75
C GLN A 110 -22.23 2.67 -1.26
N VAL A 111 -21.39 2.39 -2.26
CA VAL A 111 -21.23 1.03 -2.81
C VAL A 111 -20.72 0.05 -1.74
N MET A 112 -19.78 0.48 -0.90
CA MET A 112 -19.33 -0.33 0.24
C MET A 112 -20.48 -0.63 1.19
N LEU A 113 -21.26 0.37 1.60
CA LEU A 113 -22.40 0.19 2.49
C LEU A 113 -23.45 -0.77 1.91
N ASP A 114 -23.70 -0.68 0.61
CA ASP A 114 -24.65 -1.55 -0.10
C ASP A 114 -24.24 -3.01 -0.06
N ILE A 115 -22.94 -3.30 -0.13
CA ILE A 115 -22.40 -4.66 -0.02
C ILE A 115 -22.38 -5.13 1.44
N LEU A 116 -21.80 -4.31 2.34
CA LEU A 116 -21.53 -4.69 3.73
C LEU A 116 -22.81 -4.87 4.57
N GLN A 117 -23.89 -4.20 4.18
CA GLN A 117 -25.19 -4.29 4.85
C GLN A 117 -26.21 -5.13 4.06
N SER A 118 -25.77 -5.88 3.07
CA SER A 118 -26.61 -6.79 2.28
C SER A 118 -26.49 -8.22 2.79
N LYS A 119 -27.62 -8.89 3.02
CA LYS A 119 -27.65 -10.30 3.45
C LYS A 119 -26.98 -11.24 2.44
N THR A 120 -27.02 -10.86 1.16
CA THR A 120 -26.45 -11.61 0.03
C THR A 120 -25.06 -11.14 -0.35
N ARG A 121 -24.52 -10.10 0.30
CA ARG A 121 -23.25 -9.45 -0.05
C ARG A 121 -23.22 -8.86 -1.46
N SER A 122 -24.41 -8.58 -2.01
CA SER A 122 -24.57 -7.92 -3.31
C SER A 122 -25.15 -6.52 -3.12
N PRO A 123 -24.71 -5.51 -3.91
CA PRO A 123 -25.18 -4.14 -3.75
C PRO A 123 -26.71 -3.98 -3.85
N GLY A 124 -27.35 -4.81 -4.69
CA GLY A 124 -28.81 -4.80 -4.86
C GLY A 124 -29.57 -5.77 -3.94
N GLY A 125 -28.88 -6.38 -2.96
CA GLY A 125 -29.46 -7.38 -2.08
C GLY A 125 -30.29 -6.80 -0.93
N PRO A 126 -31.14 -7.62 -0.28
CA PRO A 126 -31.94 -7.18 0.86
C PRO A 126 -31.04 -6.80 2.05
N ARG A 127 -31.39 -5.72 2.74
CA ARG A 127 -30.63 -5.23 3.90
C ARG A 127 -30.68 -6.20 5.08
N GLY A 128 -29.57 -6.28 5.81
CA GLY A 128 -29.41 -7.05 7.02
C GLY A 128 -27.98 -7.57 7.19
N LYS A 129 -27.67 -8.10 8.38
CA LYS A 129 -26.35 -8.66 8.67
C LYS A 129 -26.11 -9.91 7.80
N PRO A 130 -25.05 -9.96 6.97
CA PRO A 130 -24.77 -11.13 6.15
C PRO A 130 -24.41 -12.33 7.03
N ILE A 131 -24.77 -13.53 6.57
CA ILE A 131 -24.44 -14.79 7.27
C ILE A 131 -22.92 -14.97 7.34
N LYS A 132 -22.22 -14.61 6.26
CA LYS A 132 -20.75 -14.60 6.18
C LYS A 132 -20.29 -13.14 5.99
N PRO A 133 -19.47 -12.58 6.88
CA PRO A 133 -19.03 -11.19 6.76
C PRO A 133 -18.18 -11.01 5.49
N VAL A 134 -18.25 -9.82 4.91
CA VAL A 134 -17.40 -9.41 3.77
C VAL A 134 -16.09 -8.88 4.33
N GLU A 135 -14.95 -9.38 3.85
CA GLU A 135 -13.65 -8.88 4.33
C GLU A 135 -13.41 -7.47 3.78
N LEU A 136 -13.04 -6.52 4.65
CA LEU A 136 -12.70 -5.16 4.24
C LEU A 136 -11.21 -4.91 4.45
N ILE A 137 -10.49 -4.57 3.38
CA ILE A 137 -9.04 -4.44 3.39
C ILE A 137 -8.63 -3.04 2.90
N PHE A 138 -7.78 -2.38 3.67
CA PHE A 138 -7.14 -1.11 3.32
C PHE A 138 -5.62 -1.28 3.19
N CYS A 139 -4.99 -0.55 2.27
CA CYS A 139 -3.58 -0.74 1.92
C CYS A 139 -2.63 0.32 2.49
N ASN A 140 -3.17 1.44 2.99
CA ASN A 140 -2.41 2.57 3.47
C ASN A 140 -3.18 3.27 4.62
N PRO A 141 -2.61 3.35 5.84
CA PRO A 141 -3.27 4.00 6.96
C PRO A 141 -3.01 5.52 7.01
N ASP A 142 -2.18 6.07 6.11
CA ASP A 142 -1.75 7.46 6.17
C ASP A 142 -2.93 8.43 6.12
N LEU A 143 -3.12 9.20 7.19
CA LEU A 143 -4.10 10.28 7.25
C LEU A 143 -3.72 11.41 6.28
N LEU A 144 -2.43 11.74 6.23
CA LEU A 144 -1.87 12.83 5.45
C LEU A 144 -0.73 12.33 4.56
N TRP A 145 -0.65 12.88 3.36
CA TRP A 145 0.47 12.63 2.44
C TRP A 145 0.93 13.95 1.80
N ARG A 146 2.21 14.02 1.42
CA ARG A 146 2.78 15.19 0.73
C ARG A 146 2.86 14.94 -0.78
N GLY A 147 2.17 15.78 -1.54
CA GLY A 147 2.22 15.82 -3.00
C GLY A 147 2.98 17.05 -3.51
N SER A 148 2.67 17.47 -4.75
CA SER A 148 3.25 18.70 -5.33
C SER A 148 2.65 20.00 -4.79
N PHE A 149 1.55 19.92 -4.05
CA PHE A 149 0.94 21.08 -3.41
C PHE A 149 1.66 21.41 -2.09
N GLN A 150 1.69 22.69 -1.71
CA GLN A 150 2.46 23.18 -0.56
C GLN A 150 2.04 22.52 0.76
N THR A 151 0.74 22.38 0.99
CA THR A 151 0.17 21.75 2.18
C THR A 151 -0.07 20.25 1.97
N PRO A 152 0.20 19.39 2.97
CA PRO A 152 -0.21 17.99 2.96
C PRO A 152 -1.70 17.80 2.64
N ARG A 153 -2.03 16.67 2.02
CA ARG A 153 -3.38 16.31 1.58
C ARG A 153 -3.87 15.07 2.33
N LEU A 154 -5.19 14.94 2.44
CA LEU A 154 -5.81 13.74 2.98
C LEU A 154 -5.43 12.52 2.14
N GLY A 155 -5.01 11.44 2.81
CA GLY A 155 -4.76 10.13 2.24
C GLY A 155 -5.85 9.12 2.61
N GLN A 156 -5.55 7.84 2.42
CA GLN A 156 -6.50 6.75 2.63
C GLN A 156 -6.93 6.64 4.10
N GLY A 157 -6.08 7.02 5.06
CA GLY A 157 -6.46 7.11 6.47
C GLY A 157 -7.68 8.01 6.72
N ALA A 158 -7.79 9.10 5.97
CA ALA A 158 -8.94 10.00 6.07
C ALA A 158 -10.20 9.38 5.45
N PHE A 159 -10.06 8.63 4.35
CA PHE A 159 -11.16 7.87 3.75
C PHE A 159 -11.68 6.81 4.72
N ILE A 160 -10.76 6.08 5.39
CA ILE A 160 -11.10 5.07 6.41
C ILE A 160 -11.89 5.71 7.54
N ALA A 161 -11.42 6.84 8.07
CA ALA A 161 -12.12 7.57 9.13
C ALA A 161 -13.53 8.00 8.70
N GLY A 162 -13.68 8.54 7.49
CA GLY A 162 -14.98 8.93 6.93
C GLY A 162 -15.93 7.75 6.75
N PHE A 163 -15.44 6.64 6.18
CA PHE A 163 -16.21 5.41 6.02
C PHE A 163 -16.69 4.86 7.37
N GLN A 164 -15.78 4.74 8.35
CA GLN A 164 -16.10 4.20 9.68
C GLN A 164 -17.13 5.07 10.41
N ALA A 165 -17.01 6.40 10.34
CA ALA A 165 -17.97 7.32 10.95
C ALA A 165 -19.37 7.18 10.34
N ILE A 166 -19.46 7.06 9.01
CA ILE A 166 -20.75 6.86 8.32
C ILE A 166 -21.34 5.49 8.64
N TYR A 167 -20.52 4.44 8.62
CA TYR A 167 -20.95 3.08 8.95
C TYR A 167 -21.49 3.01 10.39
N HIS A 168 -20.79 3.62 11.34
CA HIS A 168 -21.21 3.71 12.74
C HIS A 168 -22.51 4.51 12.91
N SER A 169 -22.65 5.63 12.20
CA SER A 169 -23.88 6.43 12.25
C SER A 169 -25.12 5.67 11.73
N LEU A 170 -24.92 4.73 10.79
CA LEU A 170 -26.01 3.94 10.21
C LEU A 170 -26.33 2.66 10.99
N THR A 171 -25.34 2.05 11.64
CA THR A 171 -25.45 0.69 12.20
C THR A 171 -25.24 0.63 13.72
N GLY A 172 -24.64 1.65 14.32
CA GLY A 172 -24.19 1.65 15.71
C GLY A 172 -22.89 0.89 15.96
N GLU A 173 -22.29 0.25 14.96
CA GLU A 173 -21.06 -0.55 15.06
C GLU A 173 -19.94 0.05 14.18
N TYR A 174 -18.68 -0.27 14.47
CA TYR A 174 -17.58 -0.04 13.52
C TYR A 174 -17.36 -1.31 12.71
N TYR A 175 -17.13 -1.19 11.40
CA TYR A 175 -16.91 -2.38 10.57
C TYR A 175 -15.49 -2.91 10.76
N PRO A 176 -15.29 -4.21 11.04
CA PRO A 176 -13.95 -4.77 11.18
C PRO A 176 -13.20 -4.70 9.85
N CYS A 177 -11.97 -4.18 9.87
CA CYS A 177 -11.13 -4.06 8.69
C CYS A 177 -9.71 -4.58 8.93
N ILE A 178 -9.11 -5.11 7.88
CA ILE A 178 -7.71 -5.51 7.83
C ILE A 178 -6.93 -4.33 7.24
N GLN A 179 -5.95 -3.85 7.99
CA GLN A 179 -5.08 -2.76 7.56
C GLN A 179 -3.73 -3.32 7.09
N TYR A 180 -3.26 -2.85 5.94
CA TYR A 180 -1.90 -2.99 5.45
C TYR A 180 -1.26 -1.61 5.28
N GLY A 181 0.03 -1.60 4.97
CA GLY A 181 0.81 -0.38 4.83
C GLY A 181 1.63 -0.09 6.08
N LYS A 182 2.56 0.83 5.94
CA LYS A 182 3.41 1.26 7.06
C LYS A 182 2.56 2.08 8.04
N PRO A 183 2.81 2.07 9.35
CA PRO A 183 3.98 1.49 10.02
C PRO A 183 3.83 0.01 10.42
N LEU A 184 2.83 -0.72 9.92
CA LEU A 184 2.58 -2.09 10.37
C LEU A 184 3.75 -3.03 10.04
N SER A 185 4.16 -3.84 11.02
CA SER A 185 5.28 -4.79 10.92
C SER A 185 5.17 -5.74 9.73
N SER A 186 3.94 -6.18 9.40
CA SER A 186 3.67 -7.06 8.25
C SER A 186 4.17 -6.49 6.92
N THR A 187 4.20 -5.15 6.80
CA THR A 187 4.70 -4.44 5.62
C THR A 187 6.23 -4.44 5.57
N PHE A 188 6.90 -4.32 6.71
CA PHE A 188 8.36 -4.39 6.82
C PHE A 188 8.87 -5.82 6.64
N GLU A 189 8.24 -6.81 7.29
CA GLU A 189 8.52 -8.24 7.11
C GLU A 189 8.41 -8.65 5.63
N TYR A 190 7.38 -8.15 4.94
CA TYR A 190 7.24 -8.36 3.50
C TYR A 190 8.43 -7.76 2.74
N ALA A 191 8.84 -6.54 3.08
CA ALA A 191 9.96 -5.88 2.43
C ALA A 191 11.30 -6.60 2.66
N GLU A 192 11.56 -7.13 3.86
CA GLU A 192 12.73 -7.97 4.14
C GLU A 192 12.72 -9.24 3.30
N ALA A 193 11.60 -9.97 3.33
CA ALA A 193 11.46 -11.21 2.58
C ALA A 193 11.57 -10.97 1.07
N HIS A 194 11.02 -9.87 0.57
CA HIS A 194 11.13 -9.47 -0.83
C HIS A 194 12.59 -9.16 -1.21
N LEU A 195 13.29 -8.36 -0.40
CA LEU A 195 14.70 -8.06 -0.62
C LEU A 195 15.57 -9.33 -0.58
N MET A 196 15.39 -10.17 0.43
CA MET A 196 16.16 -11.42 0.55
C MET A 196 15.95 -12.36 -0.63
N ARG A 197 14.72 -12.49 -1.13
CA ARG A 197 14.46 -13.28 -2.35
C ARG A 197 15.22 -12.72 -3.54
N HIS A 198 15.28 -11.40 -3.69
CA HIS A 198 16.04 -10.76 -4.77
C HIS A 198 17.56 -10.96 -4.61
N LEU A 199 18.08 -10.74 -3.42
CA LEU A 199 19.50 -10.93 -3.11
C LEU A 199 19.93 -12.38 -3.32
N ASN A 200 19.13 -13.36 -2.90
CA ASN A 200 19.44 -14.78 -3.11
C ASN A 200 19.53 -15.15 -4.59
N VAL A 201 18.71 -14.54 -5.45
CA VAL A 201 18.75 -14.79 -6.91
C VAL A 201 19.97 -14.16 -7.56
N ARG A 202 20.32 -12.92 -7.17
CA ARG A 202 21.39 -12.15 -7.84
C ARG A 202 22.77 -12.35 -7.21
N PHE A 203 22.81 -12.62 -5.92
CA PHE A 203 23.99 -12.76 -5.07
C PHE A 203 23.81 -13.96 -4.11
N PRO A 204 23.90 -15.22 -4.60
CA PRO A 204 23.56 -16.42 -3.81
C PRO A 204 24.39 -16.64 -2.53
N HIS A 205 25.49 -15.90 -2.38
CA HIS A 205 26.38 -15.95 -1.22
C HIS A 205 25.89 -15.03 -0.07
N ILE A 206 24.95 -14.13 -0.32
CA ILE A 206 24.33 -13.30 0.72
C ILE A 206 23.27 -14.14 1.43
N THR A 207 23.56 -14.58 2.65
CA THR A 207 22.68 -15.46 3.45
C THR A 207 21.98 -14.75 4.61
N SER A 208 22.35 -13.50 4.88
CA SER A 208 21.78 -12.68 5.95
C SER A 208 21.23 -11.37 5.40
N LEU A 209 20.24 -10.81 6.12
CA LEU A 209 19.66 -9.52 5.75
C LEU A 209 20.72 -8.43 5.89
N PRO A 210 20.98 -7.63 4.84
CA PRO A 210 21.90 -6.50 4.94
C PRO A 210 21.33 -5.45 5.90
N LYS A 211 22.18 -4.50 6.30
CA LYS A 211 21.74 -3.37 7.11
C LYS A 211 20.68 -2.56 6.34
N MET A 212 19.52 -2.41 6.96
CA MET A 212 18.36 -1.78 6.34
C MET A 212 18.27 -0.31 6.75
N TYR A 213 18.08 0.55 5.75
CA TYR A 213 17.84 1.97 5.92
C TYR A 213 16.45 2.35 5.39
N MET A 214 15.62 2.97 6.23
CA MET A 214 14.33 3.52 5.83
C MET A 214 14.40 5.04 5.77
N ILE A 215 14.30 5.58 4.56
CA ILE A 215 14.16 7.03 4.37
C ILE A 215 12.66 7.36 4.39
N GLY A 216 12.20 8.06 5.43
CA GLY A 216 10.80 8.46 5.59
C GLY A 216 10.13 7.95 6.87
N ASP A 217 9.44 6.80 6.82
CA ASP A 217 8.64 6.30 7.95
C ASP A 217 9.51 5.88 9.14
N ILE A 218 9.58 6.75 10.14
CA ILE A 218 10.44 6.58 11.31
C ILE A 218 9.87 5.55 12.29
N SER A 219 8.57 5.59 12.55
CA SER A 219 7.95 4.68 13.52
C SER A 219 8.07 3.24 13.06
N GLY A 220 7.75 2.97 11.79
CA GLY A 220 7.82 1.62 11.24
C GLY A 220 9.26 1.10 11.17
N ALA A 221 10.21 1.96 10.77
CA ALA A 221 11.62 1.61 10.72
C ALA A 221 12.18 1.25 12.11
N ASN A 222 11.91 2.09 13.11
CA ASN A 222 12.36 1.86 14.47
C ASN A 222 11.75 0.56 15.04
N ALA A 223 10.47 0.30 14.78
CA ALA A 223 9.81 -0.95 15.21
C ALA A 223 10.40 -2.20 14.53
N ALA A 224 10.89 -2.06 13.29
CA ALA A 224 11.58 -3.12 12.55
C ALA A 224 13.08 -3.21 12.87
N ASN A 225 13.61 -2.40 13.79
CA ASN A 225 15.05 -2.25 14.07
C ASN A 225 15.89 -1.86 12.83
N TRP A 226 15.30 -1.12 11.89
CA TRP A 226 16.00 -0.54 10.76
C TRP A 226 16.54 0.85 11.13
N SER A 227 17.64 1.26 10.50
CA SER A 227 18.14 2.63 10.62
C SER A 227 17.21 3.58 9.89
N SER A 228 16.71 4.62 10.56
CA SER A 228 15.71 5.54 10.00
C SER A 228 16.33 6.89 9.64
N VAL A 229 16.01 7.41 8.46
CA VAL A 229 16.45 8.74 8.00
C VAL A 229 15.23 9.60 7.72
N LEU A 230 15.02 10.62 8.54
CA LEU A 230 13.92 11.58 8.37
C LEU A 230 14.34 12.68 7.39
N VAL A 231 13.54 12.88 6.34
CA VAL A 231 13.78 13.95 5.35
C VAL A 231 12.83 15.13 5.54
N HIS A 232 13.34 16.35 5.35
CA HIS A 232 12.58 17.60 5.55
C HIS A 232 11.72 18.00 4.35
N THR A 233 11.83 17.28 3.24
CA THR A 233 10.95 17.41 2.07
C THR A 233 9.65 16.59 2.18
N GLY A 234 9.46 15.86 3.29
CA GLY A 234 8.30 15.00 3.56
C GLY A 234 7.17 15.69 4.32
N VAL A 235 6.26 14.94 4.95
CA VAL A 235 5.14 15.50 5.73
C VAL A 235 5.64 16.29 6.96
N TYR A 236 6.77 15.88 7.53
CA TYR A 236 7.41 16.57 8.64
C TYR A 236 7.99 17.92 8.19
N ASP A 237 7.73 18.95 8.99
CA ASP A 237 8.27 20.29 8.83
C ASP A 237 9.07 20.66 10.11
N PRO A 238 10.40 20.86 10.01
CA PRO A 238 11.24 21.18 11.16
C PRO A 238 10.89 22.52 11.82
N GLU A 239 10.19 23.43 11.13
CA GLU A 239 9.75 24.70 11.71
C GLU A 239 8.57 24.52 12.68
N THR A 240 7.85 23.40 12.57
CA THR A 240 6.64 23.11 13.37
C THR A 240 6.95 22.45 14.72
N GLY A 241 8.21 22.09 14.97
CA GLY A 241 8.65 21.46 16.21
C GLY A 241 9.41 20.14 15.98
N PRO A 242 9.74 19.41 17.05
CA PRO A 242 10.47 18.15 16.95
C PRO A 242 9.63 17.05 16.27
N PRO A 243 10.27 16.03 15.67
CA PRO A 243 9.56 14.93 15.04
C PRO A 243 8.81 14.09 16.07
N ALA A 244 7.66 13.54 15.68
CA ALA A 244 6.83 12.69 16.55
C ALA A 244 7.55 11.42 17.02
N HIS A 245 8.52 10.92 16.24
CA HIS A 245 9.35 9.78 16.57
C HIS A 245 10.82 10.16 16.30
N SER A 246 11.71 9.77 17.21
CA SER A 246 13.14 10.03 17.08
C SER A 246 13.75 9.21 15.94
N PRO A 247 14.30 9.84 14.88
CA PRO A 247 14.97 9.12 13.80
C PRO A 247 16.42 8.80 14.16
N THR A 248 17.02 7.81 13.49
CA THR A 248 18.47 7.54 13.59
C THR A 248 19.28 8.71 13.01
N HIS A 249 18.84 9.22 11.85
CA HIS A 249 19.46 10.34 11.15
C HIS A 249 18.39 11.30 10.59
N GLN A 250 18.82 12.52 10.26
CA GLN A 250 18.01 13.49 9.52
C GLN A 250 18.78 14.00 8.32
N ALA A 251 18.06 14.34 7.25
CA ALA A 251 18.65 14.91 6.03
C ALA A 251 17.69 15.93 5.41
N ALA A 252 18.23 16.90 4.67
CA ALA A 252 17.41 17.92 4.03
C ALA A 252 16.44 17.31 3.00
N ASN A 253 16.91 16.34 2.21
CA ASN A 253 16.15 15.69 1.16
C ASN A 253 16.63 14.24 0.93
N VAL A 254 16.05 13.54 -0.05
CA VAL A 254 16.36 12.13 -0.31
C VAL A 254 17.78 11.92 -0.85
N GLU A 255 18.33 12.88 -1.58
CA GLU A 255 19.69 12.80 -2.15
C GLU A 255 20.72 12.83 -1.01
N GLU A 256 20.58 13.81 -0.11
CA GLU A 256 21.43 13.94 1.06
C GLU A 256 21.28 12.76 2.02
N ALA A 257 20.08 12.20 2.15
CA ALA A 257 19.86 10.97 2.93
C ALA A 257 20.64 9.78 2.35
N VAL A 258 20.64 9.61 1.02
CA VAL A 258 21.39 8.53 0.36
C VAL A 258 22.89 8.75 0.47
N LYS A 259 23.40 9.98 0.27
CA LYS A 259 24.82 10.30 0.45
C LYS A 259 25.28 9.98 1.87
N LEU A 260 24.54 10.42 2.88
CA LEU A 260 24.82 10.13 4.29
C LEU A 260 24.94 8.63 4.55
N VAL A 261 24.01 7.82 4.03
CA VAL A 261 24.05 6.35 4.19
C VAL A 261 25.26 5.75 3.50
N LEU A 262 25.59 6.21 2.29
CA LEU A 262 26.75 5.71 1.55
C LEU A 262 28.08 6.09 2.24
N GLU A 263 28.20 7.28 2.80
CA GLU A 263 29.36 7.71 3.60
C GLU A 263 29.51 6.86 4.87
N GLN A 264 28.41 6.61 5.59
CA GLN A 264 28.42 5.77 6.79
C GLN A 264 28.86 4.33 6.53
N GLU A 265 28.49 3.79 5.37
CA GLU A 265 28.88 2.44 4.97
C GLU A 265 30.22 2.42 4.20
N GLY A 266 30.90 3.57 4.06
CA GLY A 266 32.23 3.67 3.46
C GLY A 266 32.27 3.58 1.92
N TYR A 267 31.15 3.81 1.24
CA TYR A 267 31.04 3.82 -0.22
C TYR A 267 31.31 5.20 -0.84
N LEU A 268 31.26 6.25 -0.03
CA LEU A 268 31.64 7.61 -0.40
C LEU A 268 32.67 8.13 0.61
N THR A 269 33.63 8.91 0.11
CA THR A 269 34.71 9.56 0.86
C THR A 269 34.57 11.07 0.79
#